data_AF-A0A254QJU8-F1
#
_entry.id   AF-A0A254QJU8-F1
#
_cell.length_a   1.000
_cell.length_b   1.000
_cell.length_c   1.000
_cell.angle_alpha   90.00
_cell.angle_beta   90.00
_cell.angle_gamma   90.00
#
_symmetry.space_group_name_H-M   'P 1'
#
loop_
_entity.id
_entity.type
_entity.pdbx_description
1 polymer ?
#
loop_
_entity_poly.entity_id
_entity_poly.type
_entity_poly.pdbx_seq_one_letter_code
_entity_poly.pdbx_strand_id
1 'polypeptide(L)'
;TVWTQYENGVGGASASGTRTLRAEQLAHAAFERCFEWMTTEASLDPIAAEHALLPACLATESSEFKVSELTSRFLTAIWVIKQFSPVRITVKGSQGGFGHVSVSR
;
A
#
# COMPACT_ATOMS: atom_id res chain seq x y z
N THR A 1 14.99 6.58 -1.97
CA THR A 1 13.94 5.80 -1.30
C THR A 1 14.28 5.67 0.16
N VAL A 2 13.26 5.77 1.02
CA VAL A 2 13.34 5.50 2.45
C VAL A 2 12.21 4.54 2.80
N TRP A 3 12.46 3.63 3.74
CA TRP A 3 11.46 2.69 4.21
C TRP A 3 11.66 2.43 5.70
N THR A 4 10.61 1.96 6.33
CA THR A 4 10.53 1.71 7.77
C THR A 4 9.80 0.39 7.99
N GLN A 5 10.19 -0.31 9.05
CA GLN A 5 9.62 -1.59 9.43
C GLN A 5 9.24 -1.54 10.90
N TYR A 6 8.03 -2.01 11.16
CA TYR A 6 7.45 -2.24 12.47
C TYR A 6 7.16 -3.73 12.64
N GLU A 7 6.77 -4.14 13.83
CA GLU A 7 6.41 -5.54 14.13
C GLU A 7 5.33 -6.07 13.15
N ASN A 8 4.30 -5.27 12.88
CA ASN A 8 3.15 -5.64 12.05
C ASN A 8 2.95 -4.71 10.84
N GLY A 9 4.01 -4.07 10.36
CA GLY A 9 3.90 -3.15 9.25
C GLY A 9 5.21 -2.86 8.53
N VAL A 10 5.12 -2.64 7.23
CA VAL A 10 6.23 -2.22 6.39
C VAL A 10 5.73 -1.19 5.39
N GLY A 11 6.46 -0.09 5.29
CA GLY A 11 6.10 0.95 4.36
C GLY A 11 7.22 1.91 4.10
N GLY A 12 7.08 2.70 3.05
CA GLY A 12 8.07 3.71 2.72
C GLY A 12 7.61 4.66 1.64
N ALA A 13 8.55 5.49 1.21
CA ALA A 13 8.34 6.42 0.14
C ALA A 13 9.59 6.61 -0.72
N SER A 14 9.33 7.00 -1.97
CA SER A 14 10.36 7.35 -2.94
C SER A 14 10.05 8.70 -3.54
N ALA A 15 11.09 9.44 -3.86
CA ALA A 15 11.01 10.66 -4.64
C ALA A 15 11.96 10.53 -5.83
N SER A 16 11.59 11.13 -6.96
CA SER A 16 12.38 11.15 -8.18
C SER A 16 13.01 12.52 -8.37
N GLY A 17 14.32 12.54 -8.56
CA GLY A 17 15.05 13.78 -8.84
C GLY A 17 14.77 14.29 -10.25
N THR A 18 14.82 15.61 -10.40
CA THR A 18 14.86 16.30 -11.69
C THR A 18 16.17 17.09 -11.79
N ARG A 19 16.59 17.46 -13.01
CA ARG A 19 17.91 18.08 -13.29
C ARG A 19 18.27 19.29 -12.40
N THR A 20 17.27 20.01 -11.88
CA THR A 20 17.46 21.24 -11.09
C THR A 20 17.18 21.06 -9.59
N LEU A 21 16.77 19.87 -9.15
CA LEU A 21 16.41 19.62 -7.76
C LEU A 21 17.66 19.35 -6.91
N ARG A 22 17.77 20.04 -5.77
CA ARG A 22 18.86 19.79 -4.82
C ARG A 22 18.67 18.45 -4.12
N ALA A 23 19.78 17.81 -3.74
CA ALA A 23 19.76 16.51 -3.08
C ALA A 23 18.97 16.53 -1.77
N GLU A 24 19.07 17.62 -1.00
CA GLU A 24 18.35 17.82 0.26
C GLU A 24 16.84 17.92 0.04
N GLN A 25 16.40 18.59 -1.02
CA GLN A 25 14.98 18.68 -1.36
C GLN A 25 14.44 17.33 -1.82
N LEU A 26 15.23 16.57 -2.58
CA LEU A 26 14.88 15.21 -2.99
C LEU A 26 14.74 14.28 -1.78
N ALA A 27 15.69 14.34 -0.85
CA ALA A 27 15.63 13.58 0.39
C ALA A 27 14.43 13.99 1.24
N HIS A 28 14.22 15.30 1.44
CA HIS A 28 13.09 15.83 2.20
C HIS A 28 11.76 15.33 1.64
N ALA A 29 11.56 15.38 0.32
CA ALA A 29 10.33 14.90 -0.32
C ALA A 29 10.08 13.38 -0.17
N ALA A 30 11.14 12.58 -0.01
CA ALA A 30 11.00 11.15 0.29
C ALA A 30 10.69 10.92 1.79
N PHE A 31 11.37 11.64 2.68
CA PHE A 31 11.13 11.54 4.12
C PHE A 31 9.76 12.06 4.53
N GLU A 32 9.30 13.19 3.98
CA GLU A 32 7.99 13.77 4.26
C GLU A 32 6.87 12.75 4.01
N ARG A 33 6.83 12.16 2.81
CA ARG A 33 5.85 11.10 2.47
C ARG A 33 5.96 9.86 3.36
N CYS A 34 7.18 9.48 3.75
CA CYS A 34 7.38 8.35 4.66
C CYS A 34 6.84 8.68 6.06
N PHE A 35 7.06 9.89 6.55
CA PHE A 35 6.54 10.35 7.83
C PHE A 35 5.02 10.46 7.82
N GLU A 36 4.43 10.97 6.73
CA GLU A 36 2.97 10.96 6.54
C GLU A 36 2.42 9.55 6.73
N TRP A 37 3.01 8.55 6.07
CA TRP A 37 2.62 7.15 6.25
C TRP A 37 2.80 6.65 7.70
N MET A 38 3.93 6.96 8.35
CA MET A 38 4.23 6.54 9.72
C MET A 38 3.24 7.10 10.75
N THR A 39 2.54 8.19 10.44
CA THR A 39 1.50 8.76 11.33
C THR A 39 0.14 8.06 11.19
N THR A 40 -0.01 7.16 10.22
CA THR A 40 -1.24 6.39 10.01
C THR A 40 -1.26 5.09 10.80
N GLU A 41 -2.44 4.48 10.95
CA GLU A 41 -2.57 3.12 11.47
C GLU A 41 -2.34 2.03 10.39
N ALA A 42 -1.82 2.38 9.22
CA ALA A 42 -1.69 1.43 8.12
C ALA A 42 -0.54 0.45 8.37
N SER A 43 -0.79 -0.82 8.08
CA SER A 43 0.25 -1.85 8.07
C SER A 43 1.14 -1.73 6.83
N LEU A 44 0.57 -1.26 5.71
CA LEU A 44 1.25 -1.15 4.42
C LEU A 44 1.11 0.25 3.81
N ASP A 45 2.16 0.71 3.13
CA ASP A 45 2.05 1.85 2.22
C ASP A 45 1.25 1.45 0.95
N PRO A 46 0.78 2.41 0.14
CA PRO A 46 -0.09 2.11 -0.99
C PRO A 46 0.57 1.22 -2.05
N ILE A 47 1.88 1.36 -2.26
CA ILE A 47 2.65 0.56 -3.22
C ILE A 47 2.85 -0.86 -2.67
N ALA A 48 3.23 -0.98 -1.40
CA ALA A 48 3.38 -2.28 -0.75
C ALA A 48 2.06 -3.06 -0.72
N ALA A 49 0.94 -2.40 -0.42
CA ALA A 49 -0.38 -3.00 -0.41
C ALA A 49 -0.80 -3.58 -1.78
N GLU A 50 -0.53 -2.86 -2.87
CA GLU A 50 -0.81 -3.35 -4.23
C GLU A 50 -0.03 -4.61 -4.56
N HIS A 51 1.24 -4.68 -4.18
CA HIS A 51 2.07 -5.86 -4.41
C HIS A 51 1.69 -7.03 -3.48
N ALA A 52 1.19 -6.75 -2.27
CA ALA A 52 0.75 -7.77 -1.31
C ALA A 52 -0.59 -8.42 -1.69
N LEU A 53 -1.46 -7.70 -2.43
CA LEU A 53 -2.81 -8.15 -2.74
C LEU A 53 -2.88 -9.50 -3.45
N LEU A 54 -2.09 -9.70 -4.52
CA LEU A 54 -2.12 -10.96 -5.27
C LEU A 54 -1.57 -12.14 -4.45
N PRO A 55 -0.41 -12.04 -3.77
CA PRO A 55 0.04 -13.05 -2.82
C PRO A 55 -1.01 -13.38 -1.76
N ALA A 56 -1.67 -12.39 -1.17
CA ALA A 56 -2.74 -12.59 -0.20
C ALA A 56 -3.93 -13.39 -0.77
N CYS A 57 -4.23 -13.24 -2.07
CA CYS A 57 -5.27 -14.04 -2.74
C CYS A 57 -4.85 -15.49 -3.05
N LEU A 58 -3.54 -15.72 -3.18
CA LEU A 58 -2.98 -17.04 -3.47
C LEU A 58 -2.65 -17.84 -2.21
N ALA A 59 -2.45 -17.15 -1.08
CA ALA A 59 -2.24 -17.75 0.23
C ALA A 59 -3.34 -18.76 0.59
N THR A 60 -2.94 -19.82 1.31
CA THR A 60 -3.87 -20.86 1.77
C THR A 60 -4.75 -20.36 2.92
N GLU A 61 -4.20 -19.51 3.79
CA GLU A 61 -4.88 -18.93 4.93
C GLU A 61 -5.43 -17.53 4.62
N SER A 62 -6.39 -17.09 5.42
CA SER A 62 -6.93 -15.73 5.31
C SER A 62 -5.86 -14.69 5.59
N SER A 63 -5.87 -13.61 4.83
CA SER A 63 -4.93 -12.49 4.98
C SER A 63 -5.68 -11.19 5.26
N GLU A 64 -5.14 -10.37 6.15
CA GLU A 64 -5.71 -9.07 6.51
C GLU A 64 -4.61 -8.02 6.58
N PHE A 65 -4.87 -6.83 6.04
CA PHE A 65 -3.95 -5.70 6.15
C PHE A 65 -4.67 -4.36 6.06
N LYS A 66 -4.08 -3.34 6.70
CA LYS A 66 -4.50 -1.95 6.61
C LYS A 66 -3.61 -1.20 5.61
N VAL A 67 -4.20 -0.39 4.74
CA VAL A 67 -3.50 0.43 3.75
C VAL A 67 -3.80 1.91 3.99
N SER A 68 -2.78 2.75 3.87
CA SER A 68 -2.89 4.19 4.10
C SER A 68 -3.74 4.91 3.03
N GLU A 69 -3.69 4.43 1.79
CA GLU A 69 -4.47 4.96 0.68
C GLU A 69 -4.95 3.84 -0.27
N LEU A 70 -6.26 3.76 -0.48
CA LEU A 70 -6.87 2.93 -1.53
C LEU A 70 -6.74 3.62 -2.89
N THR A 71 -5.65 3.33 -3.60
CA THR A 71 -5.42 3.90 -4.94
C THR A 71 -6.40 3.35 -5.97
N SER A 72 -6.59 4.08 -7.08
CA SER A 72 -7.36 3.57 -8.23
C SER A 72 -6.76 2.28 -8.80
N ARG A 73 -5.43 2.14 -8.77
CA ARG A 73 -4.71 0.97 -9.28
C ARG A 73 -4.94 -0.24 -8.37
N PHE A 74 -4.94 -0.06 -7.05
CA PHE A 74 -5.30 -1.08 -6.08
C PHE A 74 -6.72 -1.62 -6.31
N LEU A 75 -7.71 -0.72 -6.46
CA LEU A 75 -9.10 -1.11 -6.72
C LEU A 75 -9.26 -1.80 -8.08
N THR A 76 -8.52 -1.37 -9.10
CA THR A 76 -8.49 -2.02 -10.41
C THR A 76 -7.89 -3.43 -10.32
N ALA A 77 -6.82 -3.62 -9.55
CA ALA A 77 -6.23 -4.93 -9.32
C ALA A 77 -7.23 -5.91 -8.67
N ILE A 78 -8.02 -5.45 -7.69
CA ILE A 78 -9.12 -6.25 -7.11
C ILE A 78 -10.14 -6.65 -8.19
N TRP A 79 -10.57 -5.70 -9.03
CA TRP A 79 -11.50 -5.99 -10.11
C TRP A 79 -10.93 -7.05 -11.07
N VAL A 80 -9.65 -6.96 -11.42
CA VAL A 80 -8.95 -7.94 -12.26
C VAL A 80 -8.91 -9.31 -11.59
N ILE A 81 -8.49 -9.41 -10.33
CA ILE A 81 -8.39 -10.69 -9.61
C ILE A 81 -9.74 -11.41 -9.57
N LYS A 82 -10.84 -10.66 -9.37
CA LYS A 82 -12.20 -11.22 -9.36
C LYS A 82 -12.63 -11.81 -10.71
N GLN A 83 -11.98 -11.46 -11.82
CA GLN A 83 -12.24 -12.09 -13.13
C GLN A 83 -11.62 -13.49 -13.24
N PHE A 84 -10.58 -13.78 -12.47
CA PHE A 84 -9.79 -15.01 -12.57
C PHE A 84 -9.93 -15.95 -11.37
N SER A 85 -10.50 -15.49 -10.25
CA SER A 85 -10.56 -16.25 -9.00
C SER A 85 -11.85 -15.99 -8.22
N PRO A 86 -12.45 -17.03 -7.60
CA PRO A 86 -13.62 -16.89 -6.73
C PRO A 86 -13.29 -16.34 -5.33
N VAL A 87 -12.05 -15.91 -5.08
CA VAL A 87 -11.59 -15.40 -3.77
C VAL A 87 -12.45 -14.23 -3.27
N ARG A 88 -12.80 -14.24 -1.98
CA ARG A 88 -13.54 -13.16 -1.35
C ARG A 88 -12.56 -12.08 -0.88
N ILE A 89 -12.65 -10.92 -1.54
CA ILE A 89 -11.90 -9.72 -1.16
C ILE A 89 -12.90 -8.70 -0.62
N THR A 90 -12.75 -8.35 0.66
CA THR A 90 -13.52 -7.29 1.32
C THR A 90 -12.63 -6.08 1.51
N VAL A 91 -13.09 -4.92 1.05
CA VAL A 91 -12.41 -3.63 1.26
C VAL A 91 -13.35 -2.71 2.00
N LYS A 92 -12.92 -2.21 3.16
CA LYS A 92 -13.59 -1.15 3.90
C LYS A 92 -12.77 0.12 3.77
N GLY A 93 -13.38 1.19 3.25
CA GLY A 93 -12.71 2.47 2.99
C GLY A 93 -13.26 3.12 1.72
N SER A 94 -12.72 4.28 1.37
CA SER A 94 -13.03 4.99 0.13
C SER A 94 -11.76 5.22 -0.69
N GLN A 95 -11.90 5.34 -2.00
CA GLN A 95 -10.77 5.62 -2.89
C GLN A 95 -10.05 6.91 -2.46
N GLY A 96 -8.72 6.86 -2.40
CA GLY A 96 -7.87 7.97 -1.92
C GLY A 96 -7.81 8.11 -0.40
N GLY A 97 -8.46 7.22 0.35
CA GLY A 97 -8.44 7.21 1.81
C GLY A 97 -7.92 5.90 2.40
N PHE A 98 -7.84 5.87 3.72
CA PHE A 98 -7.46 4.70 4.49
C PHE A 98 -8.37 3.50 4.17
N GLY A 99 -7.77 2.32 4.07
CA GLY A 99 -8.43 1.08 3.73
C GLY A 99 -8.10 -0.06 4.68
N HIS A 100 -9.09 -0.91 4.92
CA HIS A 100 -8.92 -2.19 5.57
C HIS A 100 -9.30 -3.30 4.60
N VAL A 101 -8.38 -4.23 4.36
CA VAL A 101 -8.51 -5.26 3.33
C VAL A 101 -8.44 -6.62 3.99
N SER A 102 -9.45 -7.45 3.73
CA SER A 102 -9.51 -8.83 4.20
C SER A 102 -9.72 -9.75 3.00
N VAL A 103 -8.91 -10.80 2.92
CA VAL A 103 -8.93 -11.79 1.86
C VAL A 103 -9.19 -13.17 2.47
N SER A 104 -10.24 -13.84 2.02
CA SER A 104 -10.60 -15.19 2.43
C SER A 104 -11.01 -16.05 1.22
N ARG A 105 -10.82 -17.36 1.32
CA ARG A 105 -11.35 -18.32 0.32
C ARG A 105 -12.76 -18.78 0.70
#